data_AF-A0A4Q7X0V9-F1
#
_entry.id   AF-A0A4Q7X0V9-F1
#
_cell.length_a   1.000
_cell.length_b   1.000
_cell.length_c   1.000
_cell.angle_alpha   90.00
_cell.angle_beta   90.00
_cell.angle_gamma   90.00
#
_symmetry.space_group_name_H-M   'P 1'
#
loop_
_entity.id
_entity.type
_entity.pdbx_description
1 polymer ?
#
loop_
_entity_poly.entity_id
_entity_poly.type
_entity_poly.pdbx_seq_one_letter_code
_entity_poly.pdbx_strand_id
1 'polypeptide(L)'
;MQLLGGFVVLVNGAPITADRWTRRGAAALVKLLALSPDGRLHRDRVVDALWPELTVDVALPRLHKAAHYARGVLGDRDAVVLKGEVIALFPGARLDVDATTFEAAAEDALAVESPDSCAEALKLAGELLPDDLSEPWLEEPRERLRLRVLRLLRGAGRWEDLLALDPANEEAHVELLRESVLAGDRTNGLRRYARMERVLHTELGLAPGPEAVVLRDRLLAVDPGPQPPPVAAPPRDSGRTHLVERDAELAQLGTACELAVDEGRGVVVLVSGEAGAGKSALVRAFLDQLDPAIRVAVGGCDDLLAPRSLGPFRDMAENDAELAAALSGDRPAALLRVFSERSSVVVVEDIHWADDATLDAIRFLARRFPGIPAVLVLTFRDTGIDAGHPLRQLLGSLTGTSVRRVLLPPLTVDAVRRLGAVAPGEAVEIHRVTQGNPFFVTEVLAGGGTGGVKG
;
A
#
# COMPACT_ATOMS: atom_id res chain seq x y z
N MET A 1 -25.11 31.31 -5.30
CA MET A 1 -23.87 31.40 -4.50
C MET A 1 -22.98 30.26 -4.92
N GLN A 2 -21.72 30.57 -5.20
CA GLN A 2 -20.70 29.58 -5.53
C GLN A 2 -19.86 29.33 -4.27
N LEU A 3 -20.00 28.15 -3.71
CA LEU A 3 -19.28 27.66 -2.54
C LEU A 3 -18.34 26.50 -2.90
N LEU A 4 -18.54 25.86 -4.05
CA LEU A 4 -17.65 24.85 -4.59
C LEU A 4 -16.53 25.54 -5.39
N GLY A 5 -15.27 25.26 -5.02
CA GLY A 5 -14.08 25.86 -5.62
C GLY A 5 -13.75 27.28 -5.15
N GLY A 6 -14.57 27.91 -4.31
CA GLY A 6 -14.32 29.25 -3.77
C GLY A 6 -15.54 29.86 -3.08
N PHE A 7 -15.50 31.17 -2.82
CA PHE A 7 -16.63 31.91 -2.24
C PHE A 7 -17.01 33.13 -3.08
N VAL A 8 -18.11 32.99 -3.84
CA VAL A 8 -18.68 34.08 -4.64
C VAL A 8 -20.19 34.16 -4.43
N VAL A 9 -20.70 35.36 -4.15
CA VAL A 9 -22.13 35.63 -4.01
C VAL A 9 -22.58 36.48 -5.18
N LEU A 10 -23.59 36.04 -5.94
CA LEU A 10 -24.22 36.86 -6.97
C LEU A 10 -25.49 37.50 -6.41
N VAL A 11 -25.56 38.83 -6.45
CA VAL A 11 -26.75 39.59 -6.08
C VAL A 11 -27.18 40.38 -7.31
N ASN A 12 -28.40 40.15 -7.82
CA ASN A 12 -28.91 40.75 -9.06
C ASN A 12 -27.94 40.61 -10.25
N GLY A 13 -27.24 39.48 -10.35
CA GLY A 13 -26.25 39.20 -11.40
C GLY A 13 -24.87 39.82 -11.19
N ALA A 14 -24.67 40.68 -10.18
CA ALA A 14 -23.37 41.24 -9.85
C ALA A 14 -22.57 40.30 -8.92
N PRO A 15 -21.34 39.89 -9.29
CA PRO A 15 -20.53 39.02 -8.45
C PRO A 15 -19.88 39.80 -7.30
N ILE A 16 -19.97 39.22 -6.10
CA ILE A 16 -19.29 39.66 -4.88
C ILE A 16 -18.28 38.57 -4.53
N THR A 17 -17.02 38.84 -4.82
CA THR A 17 -15.88 37.95 -4.58
C THR A 17 -15.39 38.02 -3.14
N ALA A 18 -14.60 37.02 -2.72
CA ALA A 18 -14.12 36.84 -1.35
C ALA A 18 -13.38 38.07 -0.77
N ASP A 19 -12.64 38.83 -1.60
CA ASP A 19 -11.89 40.02 -1.18
C ASP A 19 -12.77 41.16 -0.65
N ARG A 20 -14.05 41.20 -1.04
CA ARG A 20 -15.01 42.20 -0.55
C ARG A 20 -15.42 41.94 0.91
N TRP A 21 -15.19 40.74 1.42
CA TRP A 21 -15.56 40.31 2.75
C TRP A 21 -14.46 40.57 3.78
N THR A 22 -14.23 41.84 4.12
CA THR A 22 -13.20 42.25 5.09
C THR A 22 -13.42 41.74 6.52
N ARG A 23 -14.65 41.32 6.86
CA ARG A 23 -15.02 40.83 8.20
C ARG A 23 -15.31 39.33 8.14
N ARG A 24 -14.39 38.52 8.68
CA ARG A 24 -14.51 37.05 8.70
C ARG A 24 -15.86 36.56 9.22
N GLY A 25 -16.32 37.07 10.36
CA GLY A 25 -17.61 36.67 10.94
C GLY A 25 -18.82 36.97 10.05
N ALA A 26 -18.77 37.98 9.19
CA ALA A 26 -19.83 38.27 8.23
C ALA A 26 -19.83 37.26 7.08
N ALA A 27 -18.66 36.92 6.54
CA ALA A 27 -18.52 35.89 5.51
C ALA A 27 -18.94 34.52 6.04
N ALA A 28 -18.46 34.15 7.23
CA ALA A 28 -18.77 32.87 7.86
C ALA A 28 -20.27 32.72 8.14
N LEU A 29 -20.94 33.76 8.64
CA LEU A 29 -22.40 33.74 8.82
C LEU A 29 -23.14 33.47 7.51
N VAL A 30 -22.72 34.11 6.41
CA VAL A 30 -23.37 33.94 5.11
C VAL A 30 -23.10 32.57 4.52
N LYS A 31 -21.87 32.05 4.63
CA LYS A 31 -21.52 30.68 4.21
C LYS A 31 -22.32 29.64 5.01
N LEU A 32 -22.39 29.78 6.34
CA LEU A 32 -23.12 28.88 7.21
C LEU A 32 -24.62 28.86 6.89
N LEU A 33 -25.24 30.03 6.74
CA LEU A 33 -26.66 30.11 6.37
C LEU A 33 -26.91 29.56 4.97
N ALA A 34 -26.03 29.83 4.00
CA ALA A 34 -26.16 29.29 2.65
C ALA A 34 -26.09 27.75 2.58
N LEU A 35 -25.37 27.13 3.52
CA LEU A 35 -25.31 25.66 3.67
C LEU A 35 -26.43 25.09 4.55
N SER A 36 -27.26 25.94 5.15
CA SER A 36 -28.39 25.53 5.98
C SER A 36 -29.66 25.37 5.14
N PRO A 37 -30.57 24.45 5.51
CA PRO A 37 -31.87 24.31 4.84
C PRO A 37 -32.62 25.65 4.74
N ASP A 38 -33.13 25.98 3.56
CA ASP A 38 -33.84 27.23 3.24
C ASP A 38 -33.10 28.53 3.60
N GLY A 39 -31.78 28.47 3.80
CA GLY A 39 -31.02 29.64 4.25
C GLY A 39 -31.27 30.00 5.71
N ARG A 40 -31.80 29.08 6.53
CA ARG A 40 -32.31 29.35 7.87
C ARG A 40 -31.62 28.49 8.91
N LEU A 41 -31.25 29.11 10.02
CA LEU A 41 -30.67 28.40 11.15
C LEU A 41 -31.10 29.03 12.49
N HIS A 42 -31.25 28.18 13.52
CA HIS A 42 -31.54 28.66 14.87
C HIS A 42 -30.35 29.45 15.41
N ARG A 43 -30.62 30.50 16.18
CA ARG A 43 -29.61 31.41 16.73
C ARG A 43 -28.53 30.64 17.49
N ASP A 44 -28.93 29.74 18.37
CA ASP A 44 -28.00 28.95 19.18
C ASP A 44 -27.05 28.13 18.30
N ARG A 45 -27.56 27.50 17.23
CA ARG A 45 -26.73 26.75 16.27
C ARG A 45 -25.76 27.64 15.49
N VAL A 46 -26.16 28.88 15.16
CA VAL A 46 -25.25 29.85 14.55
C VAL A 46 -24.15 30.27 15.52
N VAL A 47 -24.49 30.46 16.80
CA VAL A 47 -23.51 30.78 17.84
C VAL A 47 -22.54 29.63 18.06
N ASP A 48 -23.06 28.40 18.22
CA ASP A 48 -22.25 27.19 18.42
C ASP A 48 -21.27 26.97 17.25
N ALA A 49 -21.72 27.19 16.01
CA ALA A 49 -20.88 27.01 14.83
C ALA A 49 -19.77 28.09 14.71
N LEU A 50 -20.12 29.37 14.88
CA LEU A 50 -19.19 30.47 14.63
C LEU A 50 -18.33 30.85 15.84
N TRP A 51 -18.84 30.60 17.05
CA TRP A 51 -18.22 30.97 18.32
C TRP A 51 -18.50 29.90 19.40
N PRO A 52 -18.00 28.66 19.24
CA PRO A 52 -18.31 27.52 20.13
C PRO A 52 -17.98 27.77 21.61
N GLU A 53 -17.04 28.67 21.89
CA GLU A 53 -16.58 29.00 23.24
C GLU A 53 -17.47 30.02 23.98
N LEU A 54 -18.51 30.57 23.32
CA LEU A 54 -19.33 31.65 23.87
C LEU A 54 -20.76 31.18 24.13
N THR A 55 -21.32 31.66 25.25
CA THR A 55 -22.77 31.56 25.45
C THR A 55 -23.52 32.51 24.51
N VAL A 56 -24.78 32.19 24.23
CA VAL A 56 -25.65 32.93 23.30
C VAL A 56 -25.72 34.43 23.63
N ASP A 57 -25.89 34.79 24.91
CA ASP A 57 -25.98 36.19 25.35
C ASP A 57 -24.71 36.99 25.06
N VAL A 58 -23.54 36.35 25.21
CA VAL A 58 -22.23 36.98 24.95
C VAL A 58 -21.93 37.06 23.45
N ALA A 59 -22.43 36.11 22.66
CA ALA A 59 -22.25 36.08 21.22
C ALA A 59 -23.21 37.01 20.46
N LEU A 60 -24.38 37.35 21.04
CA LEU A 60 -25.43 38.12 20.38
C LEU A 60 -24.95 39.47 19.78
N PRO A 61 -24.15 40.30 20.47
CA PRO A 61 -23.61 41.53 19.86
C PRO A 61 -22.68 41.26 18.67
N ARG A 62 -21.93 40.15 18.71
CA ARG A 62 -21.05 39.75 17.59
C ARG A 62 -21.87 39.29 16.39
N LEU A 63 -22.93 38.54 16.63
CA LEU A 63 -23.89 38.12 15.62
C LEU A 63 -24.58 39.31 14.96
N HIS A 64 -25.09 40.27 15.73
CA HIS A 64 -25.67 41.50 15.19
C HIS A 64 -24.68 42.27 14.32
N LYS A 65 -23.41 42.37 14.77
CA LYS A 65 -22.34 43.02 14.01
C LYS A 65 -21.99 42.27 12.72
N ALA A 66 -21.93 40.93 12.76
CA ALA A 66 -21.72 40.09 11.59
C ALA A 66 -22.84 40.27 10.56
N ALA A 67 -24.10 40.22 10.99
CA ALA A 67 -25.26 40.45 10.13
C ALA A 67 -25.26 41.87 9.53
N HIS A 68 -24.92 42.89 10.32
CA HIS A 68 -24.80 44.27 9.83
C HIS A 68 -23.76 44.39 8.70
N TYR A 69 -22.57 43.82 8.88
CA TYR A 69 -21.54 43.86 7.83
C TYR A 69 -21.92 43.00 6.62
N ALA A 70 -22.55 41.85 6.83
CA ALA A 70 -23.03 41.00 5.73
C ALA A 70 -24.03 41.74 4.84
N ARG A 71 -25.05 42.39 5.44
CA ARG A 71 -26.01 43.26 4.72
C ARG A 71 -25.31 44.37 3.92
N GLY A 72 -24.29 45.00 4.52
CA GLY A 72 -23.52 46.05 3.86
C GLY A 72 -22.76 45.56 2.61
N VAL A 73 -22.16 44.38 2.68
CA VAL A 73 -21.46 43.76 1.54
C VAL A 73 -22.44 43.29 0.48
N LEU A 74 -23.56 42.67 0.89
CA LEU A 74 -24.61 42.16 0.00
C LEU A 74 -25.43 43.28 -0.66
N GLY A 75 -25.36 44.51 -0.14
CA GLY A 75 -26.06 45.67 -0.69
C GLY A 75 -27.57 45.69 -0.39
N ASP A 76 -28.05 44.85 0.53
CA ASP A 76 -29.45 44.72 0.89
C ASP A 76 -29.61 44.63 2.43
N ARG A 77 -30.48 45.49 2.98
CA ARG A 77 -30.74 45.58 4.42
C ARG A 77 -31.50 44.37 4.95
N ASP A 78 -32.27 43.71 4.10
CA ASP A 78 -33.07 42.52 4.42
C ASP A 78 -32.38 41.22 3.99
N ALA A 79 -31.12 41.30 3.54
CA ALA A 79 -30.33 40.14 3.14
C ALA A 79 -30.10 39.13 4.27
N VAL A 80 -29.93 39.60 5.51
CA VAL A 80 -29.82 38.73 6.69
C VAL A 80 -30.87 39.19 7.68
N VAL A 81 -31.84 38.36 8.05
CA VAL A 81 -32.93 38.72 8.97
C VAL A 81 -32.80 37.92 10.25
N LEU A 82 -32.85 38.62 11.39
CA LEU A 82 -32.86 38.02 12.71
C LEU A 82 -34.27 38.25 13.27
N LYS A 83 -35.09 37.20 13.33
CA LYS A 83 -36.47 37.29 13.79
C LYS A 83 -36.76 36.17 14.80
N GLY A 84 -37.00 36.56 16.06
CA GLY A 84 -37.09 35.61 17.16
C GLY A 84 -35.79 34.83 17.28
N GLU A 85 -35.90 33.50 17.32
CA GLU A 85 -34.76 32.58 17.43
C GLU A 85 -34.19 32.13 16.08
N VAL A 86 -34.72 32.61 14.96
CA VAL A 86 -34.29 32.18 13.62
C VAL A 86 -33.53 33.29 12.91
N ILE A 87 -32.41 32.90 12.30
CA ILE A 87 -31.60 33.74 11.42
C ILE A 87 -31.78 33.21 10.00
N ALA A 88 -32.10 34.11 9.07
CA ALA A 88 -32.37 33.75 7.69
C ALA A 88 -31.55 34.60 6.72
N LEU A 89 -31.00 33.96 5.68
CA LEU A 89 -30.37 34.61 4.53
C LEU A 89 -31.40 34.74 3.40
N PHE A 90 -31.67 35.97 2.94
CA PHE A 90 -32.68 36.32 1.95
C PHE A 90 -34.02 35.58 2.11
N PRO A 91 -34.74 35.73 3.24
CA PRO A 91 -35.92 34.92 3.55
C PRO A 91 -37.10 35.02 2.57
N GLY A 92 -37.09 36.02 1.67
CA GLY A 92 -38.09 36.22 0.62
C GLY A 92 -37.63 35.80 -0.78
N ALA A 93 -36.44 35.24 -0.92
CA ALA A 93 -35.88 34.80 -2.19
C ALA A 93 -35.48 33.32 -2.13
N ARG A 94 -35.44 32.68 -3.30
CA ARG A 94 -34.83 31.35 -3.42
C ARG A 94 -33.31 31.51 -3.45
N LEU A 95 -32.62 30.75 -2.62
CA LEU A 95 -31.16 30.68 -2.62
C LEU A 95 -30.72 29.57 -3.57
N ASP A 96 -30.13 29.94 -4.70
CA ASP A 96 -29.44 28.99 -5.56
C ASP A 96 -28.00 28.86 -5.08
N VAL A 97 -27.67 27.73 -4.45
CA VAL A 97 -26.34 27.42 -3.92
C VAL A 97 -25.82 26.19 -4.67
N ASP A 98 -24.62 26.30 -5.25
CA ASP A 98 -24.03 25.21 -6.05
C ASP A 98 -23.85 23.92 -5.24
N ALA A 99 -23.45 24.02 -3.97
CA ALA A 99 -23.31 22.87 -3.07
C ALA A 99 -24.64 22.12 -2.87
N THR A 100 -25.75 22.83 -2.62
CA THR A 100 -27.07 22.20 -2.45
C THR A 100 -27.63 21.70 -3.79
N THR A 101 -27.29 22.38 -4.89
CA THR A 101 -27.62 21.94 -6.25
C THR A 101 -26.93 20.62 -6.58
N PHE A 102 -25.65 20.48 -6.24
CA PHE A 102 -24.91 19.23 -6.37
C PHE A 102 -25.48 18.14 -5.46
N GLU A 103 -25.83 18.44 -4.21
CA GLU A 103 -26.44 17.46 -3.31
C GLU A 103 -27.75 16.89 -3.86
N ALA A 104 -28.64 17.75 -4.40
CA ALA A 104 -29.89 17.33 -5.00
C ALA A 104 -29.66 16.49 -6.28
N ALA A 105 -28.78 16.96 -7.18
CA ALA A 105 -28.43 16.23 -8.40
C ALA A 105 -27.80 14.86 -8.10
N ALA A 106 -26.98 14.77 -7.05
CA ALA A 106 -26.38 13.53 -6.60
C ALA A 106 -27.45 12.55 -6.07
N GLU A 107 -28.42 13.04 -5.29
CA GLU A 107 -29.51 12.22 -4.77
C GLU A 107 -30.40 11.67 -5.90
N ASP A 108 -30.80 12.53 -6.84
CA ASP A 108 -31.58 12.13 -8.01
C ASP A 108 -30.82 11.10 -8.87
N ALA A 109 -29.53 11.32 -9.13
CA ALA A 109 -28.70 10.41 -9.91
C ALA A 109 -28.55 9.03 -9.23
N LEU A 110 -28.34 9.02 -7.92
CA LEU A 110 -28.21 7.79 -7.13
C LEU A 110 -29.54 7.03 -7.01
N ALA A 111 -30.69 7.71 -7.08
CA ALA A 111 -32.00 7.07 -7.10
C ALA A 111 -32.31 6.41 -8.46
N VAL A 112 -31.77 6.96 -9.55
CA VAL A 112 -31.91 6.39 -10.91
C VAL A 112 -30.97 5.19 -11.12
N GLU A 113 -29.85 5.13 -10.39
CA GLU A 113 -28.82 4.07 -10.50
C GLU A 113 -28.26 3.88 -11.91
N SER A 114 -28.21 4.96 -12.70
CA SER A 114 -27.61 4.97 -14.04
C SER A 114 -26.19 5.54 -14.03
N PRO A 115 -25.23 4.90 -14.71
CA PRO A 115 -23.87 5.44 -14.85
C PRO A 115 -23.83 6.84 -15.47
N ASP A 116 -24.66 7.09 -16.49
CA ASP A 116 -24.71 8.38 -17.17
C ASP A 116 -25.24 9.48 -16.23
N SER A 117 -26.31 9.19 -15.48
CA SER A 117 -26.85 10.13 -14.49
C SER A 117 -25.82 10.46 -13.41
N CYS A 118 -25.07 9.45 -12.93
CA CYS A 118 -24.01 9.67 -11.96
C CYS A 118 -22.87 10.52 -12.54
N ALA A 119 -22.47 10.26 -13.78
CA ALA A 119 -21.44 11.03 -14.48
C ALA A 119 -21.85 12.50 -14.71
N GLU A 120 -23.12 12.77 -15.03
CA GLU A 120 -23.64 14.13 -15.15
C GLU A 120 -23.64 14.88 -13.80
N ALA A 121 -24.08 14.23 -12.72
CA ALA A 121 -24.05 14.84 -11.38
C ALA A 121 -22.61 15.16 -10.91
N LEU A 122 -21.63 14.32 -11.24
CA LEU A 122 -20.22 14.56 -10.93
C LEU A 122 -19.64 15.84 -11.56
N LYS A 123 -20.21 16.35 -12.66
CA LYS A 123 -19.77 17.61 -13.28
C LYS A 123 -20.05 18.83 -12.39
N LEU A 124 -20.97 18.71 -11.44
CA LEU A 124 -21.30 19.76 -10.48
C LEU A 124 -20.46 19.66 -9.19
N ALA A 125 -19.68 18.59 -9.01
CA ALA A 125 -18.87 18.39 -7.83
C ALA A 125 -17.70 19.39 -7.76
N GLY A 126 -17.28 19.72 -6.54
CA GLY A 126 -16.11 20.56 -6.27
C GLY A 126 -15.75 20.59 -4.80
N GLU A 127 -14.59 21.13 -4.47
CA GLU A 127 -14.15 21.28 -3.09
C GLU A 127 -14.93 22.41 -2.40
N LEU A 128 -15.56 22.12 -1.27
CA LEU A 128 -16.36 23.12 -0.55
C LEU A 128 -15.45 24.10 0.20
N LEU A 129 -15.49 25.36 -0.22
CA LEU A 129 -14.85 26.51 0.43
C LEU A 129 -13.36 26.22 0.75
N PRO A 130 -12.50 26.00 -0.27
CA PRO A 130 -11.12 25.53 -0.07
C PRO A 130 -10.26 26.49 0.78
N ASP A 131 -10.57 27.79 0.77
CA ASP A 131 -9.83 28.80 1.54
C ASP A 131 -10.14 28.80 3.06
N ASP A 132 -11.20 28.11 3.50
CA ASP A 132 -11.67 28.08 4.88
C ASP A 132 -11.23 26.79 5.61
N LEU A 133 -9.91 26.55 5.69
CA LEU A 133 -9.34 25.32 6.25
C LEU A 133 -9.51 25.21 7.78
N SER A 134 -9.68 26.33 8.48
CA SER A 134 -9.68 26.38 9.96
C SER A 134 -11.07 26.53 10.59
N GLU A 135 -12.13 26.29 9.83
CA GLU A 135 -13.52 26.45 10.25
C GLU A 135 -14.14 25.08 10.59
N PRO A 136 -14.29 24.70 11.88
CA PRO A 136 -14.71 23.34 12.27
C PRO A 136 -16.12 22.97 11.80
N TRP A 137 -17.01 23.95 11.69
CA TRP A 137 -18.38 23.75 11.21
C TRP A 137 -18.46 23.34 9.72
N LEU A 138 -17.35 23.38 8.98
CA LEU A 138 -17.26 22.86 7.61
C LEU A 138 -16.92 21.37 7.53
N GLU A 139 -16.50 20.72 8.62
CA GLU A 139 -16.12 19.30 8.61
C GLU A 139 -17.29 18.41 8.16
N GLU A 140 -18.45 18.53 8.82
CA GLU A 140 -19.63 17.72 8.48
C GLU A 140 -20.15 18.01 7.06
N PRO A 141 -20.32 19.26 6.60
CA PRO A 141 -20.67 19.55 5.21
C PRO A 141 -19.67 18.99 4.18
N ARG A 142 -18.36 19.13 4.42
CA ARG A 142 -17.33 18.61 3.50
C ARG A 142 -17.38 17.08 3.42
N GLU A 143 -17.49 16.41 4.56
CA GLU A 143 -17.58 14.95 4.60
C GLU A 143 -18.85 14.45 3.91
N ARG A 144 -19.98 15.12 4.14
CA ARG A 144 -21.25 14.81 3.51
C ARG A 144 -21.19 14.92 1.97
N LEU A 145 -20.48 15.90 1.43
CA LEU A 145 -20.25 16.05 0.00
C LEU A 145 -19.25 15.01 -0.52
N ARG A 146 -18.15 14.76 0.21
CA ARG A 146 -17.15 13.74 -0.13
C ARG A 146 -17.78 12.36 -0.27
N LEU A 147 -18.62 11.94 0.69
CA LEU A 147 -19.32 10.66 0.63
C LEU A 147 -20.26 10.54 -0.58
N ARG A 148 -20.91 11.65 -1.00
CA ARG A 148 -21.71 11.66 -2.23
C ARG A 148 -20.86 11.51 -3.47
N VAL A 149 -19.72 12.21 -3.55
CA VAL A 149 -18.76 12.06 -4.67
C VAL A 149 -18.31 10.60 -4.78
N LEU A 150 -17.91 9.96 -3.68
CA LEU A 150 -17.51 8.54 -3.68
C LEU A 150 -18.62 7.62 -4.20
N ARG A 151 -19.86 7.82 -3.76
CA ARG A 151 -21.03 7.05 -4.23
C ARG A 151 -21.31 7.27 -5.71
N LEU A 152 -21.20 8.50 -6.21
CA LEU A 152 -21.39 8.81 -7.63
C LEU A 152 -20.28 8.23 -8.49
N LEU A 153 -19.01 8.27 -8.04
CA LEU A 153 -17.89 7.65 -8.75
C LEU A 153 -18.11 6.13 -8.90
N ARG A 154 -18.58 5.48 -7.82
CA ARG A 154 -18.99 4.07 -7.85
C ARG A 154 -20.12 3.83 -8.85
N GLY A 155 -21.21 4.61 -8.76
CA GLY A 155 -22.36 4.47 -9.67
C GLY A 155 -22.03 4.72 -11.14
N ALA A 156 -21.07 5.61 -11.42
CA ALA A 156 -20.58 5.90 -12.76
C ALA A 156 -19.53 4.90 -13.28
N GLY A 157 -19.09 3.92 -12.48
CA GLY A 157 -18.01 3.01 -12.84
C GLY A 157 -16.64 3.69 -13.00
N ARG A 158 -16.45 4.87 -12.37
CA ARG A 158 -15.19 5.63 -12.41
C ARG A 158 -14.24 5.18 -11.31
N TRP A 159 -13.83 3.91 -11.38
CA TRP A 159 -13.07 3.23 -10.32
C TRP A 159 -11.71 3.86 -10.04
N GLU A 160 -10.99 4.31 -11.08
CA GLU A 160 -9.67 4.93 -10.89
C GLU A 160 -9.77 6.27 -10.14
N ASP A 161 -10.80 7.06 -10.43
CA ASP A 161 -11.06 8.31 -9.72
C ASP A 161 -11.52 8.06 -8.27
N LEU A 162 -12.28 6.97 -8.04
CA LEU A 162 -12.64 6.55 -6.69
C LEU A 162 -11.38 6.22 -5.88
N LEU A 163 -10.47 5.42 -6.44
CA LEU A 163 -9.20 5.07 -5.79
C LEU A 163 -8.26 6.25 -5.56
N ALA A 164 -8.40 7.35 -6.34
CA ALA A 164 -7.66 8.57 -6.07
C ALA A 164 -8.12 9.27 -4.78
N LEU A 165 -9.39 9.10 -4.40
CA LEU A 165 -9.97 9.70 -3.19
C LEU A 165 -9.98 8.74 -1.99
N ASP A 166 -10.16 7.45 -2.25
CA ASP A 166 -10.22 6.36 -1.27
C ASP A 166 -9.35 5.18 -1.76
N PRO A 167 -8.01 5.25 -1.56
CA PRO A 167 -7.08 4.23 -2.05
C PRO A 167 -7.34 2.82 -1.49
N ALA A 168 -7.90 2.72 -0.29
CA ALA A 168 -8.20 1.47 0.39
C ALA A 168 -9.58 0.88 0.00
N ASN A 169 -10.24 1.45 -1.03
CA ASN A 169 -11.51 0.92 -1.50
C ASN A 169 -11.35 -0.41 -2.24
N GLU A 170 -11.58 -1.53 -1.53
CA GLU A 170 -11.39 -2.87 -2.10
C GLU A 170 -12.31 -3.14 -3.30
N GLU A 171 -13.56 -2.68 -3.26
CA GLU A 171 -14.52 -2.89 -4.35
C GLU A 171 -14.01 -2.30 -5.68
N ALA A 172 -13.50 -1.07 -5.65
CA ALA A 172 -12.95 -0.43 -6.85
C ALA A 172 -11.73 -1.19 -7.40
N HIS A 173 -10.86 -1.71 -6.52
CA HIS A 173 -9.75 -2.58 -6.96
C HIS A 173 -10.24 -3.89 -7.56
N VAL A 174 -11.27 -4.52 -6.97
CA VAL A 174 -11.87 -5.76 -7.46
C VAL A 174 -12.48 -5.59 -8.85
N GLU A 175 -13.20 -4.50 -9.12
CA GLU A 175 -13.75 -4.25 -10.46
C GLU A 175 -12.64 -4.05 -11.52
N LEU A 176 -11.62 -3.28 -11.19
CA LEU A 176 -10.44 -3.08 -12.04
C LEU A 176 -9.64 -4.38 -12.26
N LEU A 177 -9.66 -5.31 -11.30
CA LEU A 177 -9.11 -6.65 -11.44
C LEU A 177 -9.96 -7.53 -12.38
N ARG A 178 -11.29 -7.45 -12.28
CA ARG A 178 -12.21 -8.16 -13.20
C ARG A 178 -12.02 -7.71 -14.64
N GLU A 179 -11.87 -6.42 -14.87
CA GLU A 179 -11.54 -5.87 -16.20
C GLU A 179 -10.23 -6.46 -16.73
N SER A 180 -9.20 -6.54 -15.88
CA SER A 180 -7.90 -7.12 -16.26
C SER A 180 -8.02 -8.60 -16.61
N VAL A 181 -8.84 -9.37 -15.86
CA VAL A 181 -9.14 -10.78 -16.16
C VAL A 181 -9.85 -10.92 -17.50
N LEU A 182 -10.89 -10.12 -17.74
CA LEU A 182 -11.66 -10.16 -18.99
C LEU A 182 -10.82 -9.76 -20.22
N ALA A 183 -9.92 -8.79 -20.05
CA ALA A 183 -9.00 -8.36 -21.08
C ALA A 183 -7.84 -9.36 -21.31
N GLY A 184 -7.67 -10.35 -20.44
CA GLY A 184 -6.51 -11.24 -20.44
C GLY A 184 -5.20 -10.53 -20.08
N ASP A 185 -5.25 -9.31 -19.51
CA ASP A 185 -4.08 -8.53 -19.11
C ASP A 185 -3.57 -8.98 -17.74
N ARG A 186 -2.97 -10.17 -17.74
CA ARG A 186 -2.39 -10.83 -16.55
C ARG A 186 -1.41 -9.92 -15.81
N THR A 187 -0.54 -9.24 -16.54
CA THR A 187 0.54 -8.43 -15.95
C THR A 187 -0.02 -7.23 -15.18
N ASN A 188 -0.96 -6.51 -15.78
CA ASN A 188 -1.60 -5.37 -15.12
C ASN A 188 -2.47 -5.83 -13.95
N GLY A 189 -3.23 -6.91 -14.12
CA GLY A 189 -4.04 -7.51 -13.06
C GLY A 189 -3.22 -7.86 -11.81
N LEU A 190 -2.08 -8.56 -11.97
CA LEU A 190 -1.22 -8.90 -10.82
C LEU A 190 -0.59 -7.68 -10.17
N ARG A 191 -0.19 -6.65 -10.95
CA ARG A 191 0.33 -5.38 -10.39
C ARG A 191 -0.74 -4.63 -9.59
N ARG A 192 -1.99 -4.62 -10.08
CA ARG A 192 -3.14 -4.01 -9.40
C ARG A 192 -3.44 -4.73 -8.08
N TYR A 193 -3.46 -6.07 -8.09
CA TYR A 193 -3.66 -6.86 -6.88
C TYR A 193 -2.59 -6.55 -5.81
N ALA A 194 -1.31 -6.53 -6.20
CA ALA A 194 -0.21 -6.22 -5.28
C ALA A 194 -0.24 -4.76 -4.77
N ARG A 195 -0.84 -3.82 -5.52
CA ARG A 195 -1.07 -2.46 -5.04
C ARG A 195 -2.20 -2.42 -4.02
N MET A 196 -3.33 -3.06 -4.31
CA MET A 196 -4.47 -3.17 -3.41
C MET A 196 -4.07 -3.80 -2.08
N GLU A 197 -3.37 -4.94 -2.11
CA GLU A 197 -2.91 -5.65 -0.90
C GLU A 197 -2.06 -4.74 0.00
N ARG A 198 -1.10 -4.00 -0.58
CA ARG A 198 -0.30 -3.04 0.17
C ARG A 198 -1.14 -1.95 0.82
N VAL A 199 -2.07 -1.34 0.08
CA VAL A 199 -2.85 -0.21 0.58
C VAL A 199 -3.84 -0.64 1.67
N LEU A 200 -4.54 -1.77 1.48
CA LEU A 200 -5.44 -2.34 2.50
C LEU A 200 -4.68 -2.67 3.78
N HIS A 201 -3.48 -3.23 3.64
CA HIS A 201 -2.64 -3.54 4.79
C HIS A 201 -2.17 -2.27 5.50
N THR A 202 -1.66 -1.27 4.78
CA THR A 202 -1.09 -0.06 5.40
C THR A 202 -2.13 0.87 6.02
N GLU A 203 -3.32 1.00 5.42
CA GLU A 203 -4.34 1.95 5.87
C GLU A 203 -5.34 1.33 6.83
N LEU A 204 -5.70 0.06 6.64
CA LEU A 204 -6.77 -0.61 7.39
C LEU A 204 -6.29 -1.81 8.22
N GLY A 205 -5.07 -2.29 8.00
CA GLY A 205 -4.56 -3.52 8.63
C GLY A 205 -5.30 -4.79 8.17
N LEU A 206 -5.93 -4.74 7.00
CA LEU A 206 -6.75 -5.83 6.44
C LEU A 206 -6.01 -6.54 5.31
N ALA A 207 -6.24 -7.85 5.20
CA ALA A 207 -5.86 -8.63 4.03
C ALA A 207 -6.95 -8.50 2.93
N PRO A 208 -6.60 -8.75 1.65
CA PRO A 208 -7.60 -8.83 0.59
C PRO A 208 -8.69 -9.87 0.87
N GLY A 209 -9.92 -9.51 0.55
CA GLY A 209 -11.10 -10.35 0.63
C GLY A 209 -11.13 -11.48 -0.41
N PRO A 210 -12.10 -12.41 -0.28
CA PRO A 210 -12.12 -13.64 -1.07
C PRO A 210 -12.31 -13.41 -2.57
N GLU A 211 -13.04 -12.37 -2.98
CA GLU A 211 -13.25 -12.07 -4.40
C GLU A 211 -11.96 -11.63 -5.10
N ALA A 212 -11.20 -10.74 -4.45
CA ALA A 212 -9.88 -10.33 -4.89
C ALA A 212 -8.93 -11.53 -5.05
N VAL A 213 -8.93 -12.44 -4.07
CA VAL A 213 -8.12 -13.67 -4.09
C VAL A 213 -8.50 -14.57 -5.28
N VAL A 214 -9.79 -14.78 -5.53
CA VAL A 214 -10.27 -15.57 -6.69
C VAL A 214 -9.83 -14.95 -8.01
N LEU A 215 -9.87 -13.63 -8.14
CA LEU A 215 -9.42 -12.94 -9.36
C LEU A 215 -7.92 -13.05 -9.56
N ARG A 216 -7.13 -12.92 -8.50
CA ARG A 216 -5.69 -13.22 -8.54
C ARG A 216 -5.44 -14.64 -9.01
N ASP A 217 -6.13 -15.62 -8.45
CA ASP A 217 -5.95 -17.03 -8.80
C ASP A 217 -6.33 -17.29 -10.27
N ARG A 218 -7.34 -16.58 -10.81
CA ARG A 218 -7.68 -16.61 -12.25
C ARG A 218 -6.60 -15.97 -13.12
N LEU A 219 -6.01 -14.85 -12.69
CA LEU A 219 -4.88 -14.23 -13.39
C LEU A 219 -3.63 -15.14 -13.36
N LEU A 220 -3.49 -15.96 -12.32
CA LEU A 220 -2.43 -16.96 -12.21
C LEU A 220 -2.75 -18.25 -12.99
N ALA A 221 -4.03 -18.57 -13.18
CA ALA A 221 -4.48 -19.75 -13.91
C ALA A 221 -4.23 -19.57 -15.42
N VAL A 222 -3.52 -20.53 -16.00
CA VAL A 222 -3.34 -20.64 -17.46
C VAL A 222 -4.66 -21.14 -18.06
N ASP A 223 -5.19 -20.45 -19.07
CA ASP A 223 -6.34 -20.94 -19.85
C ASP A 223 -5.91 -22.19 -20.64
N PRO A 224 -6.44 -23.40 -20.35
CA PRO A 224 -6.02 -24.61 -21.02
C PRO A 224 -6.70 -24.68 -22.39
N GLY A 225 -5.98 -24.26 -23.43
CA GLY A 225 -6.27 -24.73 -24.79
C GLY A 225 -6.33 -26.28 -24.84
N PRO A 226 -6.86 -26.87 -25.94
CA PRO A 226 -7.23 -28.28 -26.01
C PRO A 226 -6.12 -29.16 -25.44
N GLN A 227 -6.48 -29.95 -24.42
CA GLN A 227 -5.54 -30.76 -23.67
C GLN A 227 -4.79 -31.70 -24.63
N PRO A 228 -3.45 -31.59 -24.78
CA PRO A 228 -2.70 -32.60 -25.49
C PRO A 228 -2.85 -33.93 -24.73
N PRO A 229 -2.80 -35.09 -25.44
CA PRO A 229 -2.99 -36.39 -24.81
C PRO A 229 -1.98 -36.56 -23.67
N PRO A 230 -2.28 -37.41 -22.67
CA PRO A 230 -1.45 -37.55 -21.48
C PRO A 230 -0.05 -37.98 -21.90
N VAL A 231 0.87 -37.00 -21.92
CA VAL A 231 2.28 -37.28 -22.06
C VAL A 231 2.67 -37.90 -20.73
N ALA A 232 3.12 -39.14 -20.79
CA ALA A 232 3.73 -39.84 -19.67
C ALA A 232 4.65 -38.88 -18.92
N ALA A 233 4.56 -38.89 -17.58
CA ALA A 233 5.35 -38.05 -16.70
C ALA A 233 6.77 -37.90 -17.28
N PRO A 234 7.23 -36.66 -17.52
CA PRO A 234 8.58 -36.49 -18.02
C PRO A 234 9.52 -37.15 -17.02
N PRO A 235 10.63 -37.74 -17.49
CA PRO A 235 11.65 -38.21 -16.58
C PRO A 235 11.99 -37.04 -15.65
N ARG A 236 12.09 -37.32 -14.35
CA ARG A 236 12.69 -36.39 -13.38
C ARG A 236 14.13 -36.17 -13.82
N ASP A 237 14.34 -35.27 -14.76
CA ASP A 237 15.63 -34.67 -14.97
C ASP A 237 15.77 -33.63 -13.86
N SER A 238 16.61 -33.94 -12.89
CA SER A 238 17.56 -33.03 -12.24
C SER A 238 17.50 -31.58 -12.72
N GLY A 239 16.42 -30.88 -12.36
CA GLY A 239 16.12 -29.52 -12.79
C GLY A 239 17.02 -28.53 -12.07
N ARG A 240 18.25 -28.37 -12.57
CA ARG A 240 19.09 -27.22 -12.28
C ARG A 240 18.30 -25.96 -12.65
N THR A 241 17.83 -25.22 -11.65
CA THR A 241 17.44 -23.82 -11.80
C THR A 241 18.62 -23.08 -12.41
N HIS A 242 18.51 -22.65 -13.66
CA HIS A 242 19.58 -21.94 -14.34
C HIS A 242 19.71 -20.55 -13.72
N LEU A 243 20.53 -20.41 -12.67
CA LEU A 243 20.84 -19.09 -12.12
C LEU A 243 21.65 -18.31 -13.16
N VAL A 244 21.19 -17.11 -13.50
CA VAL A 244 21.89 -16.23 -14.45
C VAL A 244 22.53 -15.08 -13.68
N GLU A 245 23.82 -14.83 -13.90
CA GLU A 245 24.60 -13.75 -13.24
C GLU A 245 24.63 -13.85 -11.71
N ARG A 246 24.57 -15.07 -11.17
CA ARG A 246 24.69 -15.33 -9.73
C ARG A 246 25.92 -16.15 -9.34
N ASP A 247 26.85 -16.37 -10.26
CA ASP A 247 28.02 -17.20 -10.03
C ASP A 247 28.92 -16.62 -8.92
N ALA A 248 29.07 -15.29 -8.88
CA ALA A 248 29.88 -14.62 -7.88
C ALA A 248 29.26 -14.70 -6.47
N GLU A 249 27.95 -14.51 -6.36
CA GLU A 249 27.20 -14.59 -5.11
C GLU A 249 27.13 -16.03 -4.59
N LEU A 250 26.98 -16.99 -5.50
CA LEU A 250 27.00 -18.42 -5.17
C LEU A 250 28.40 -18.87 -4.70
N ALA A 251 29.47 -18.39 -5.35
CA ALA A 251 30.84 -18.63 -4.93
C ALA A 251 31.14 -18.02 -3.53
N GLN A 252 30.54 -16.88 -3.20
CA GLN A 252 30.67 -16.29 -1.86
C GLN A 252 30.02 -17.15 -0.77
N LEU A 253 28.85 -17.75 -1.05
CA LEU A 253 28.20 -18.71 -0.14
C LEU A 253 29.03 -20.00 -0.01
N GLY A 254 29.56 -20.52 -1.11
CA GLY A 254 30.47 -21.67 -1.13
C GLY A 254 31.72 -21.43 -0.28
N THR A 255 32.41 -20.30 -0.50
CA THR A 255 33.60 -19.92 0.29
C THR A 255 33.27 -19.79 1.79
N ALA A 256 32.09 -19.27 2.13
CA ALA A 256 31.66 -19.19 3.52
C ALA A 256 31.44 -20.58 4.14
N CYS A 257 30.93 -21.53 3.35
CA CYS A 257 30.75 -22.92 3.75
C CYS A 257 32.09 -23.62 3.96
N GLU A 258 33.03 -23.51 3.01
CA GLU A 258 34.38 -24.06 3.11
C GLU A 258 35.09 -23.58 4.39
N LEU A 259 35.05 -22.26 4.66
CA LEU A 259 35.61 -21.70 5.90
C LEU A 259 34.99 -22.31 7.17
N ALA A 260 33.68 -22.54 7.17
CA ALA A 260 32.99 -23.11 8.32
C ALA A 260 33.26 -24.61 8.48
N VAL A 261 33.23 -25.37 7.40
CA VAL A 261 33.34 -26.84 7.38
C VAL A 261 34.80 -27.28 7.57
N ASP A 262 35.72 -26.67 6.83
CA ASP A 262 37.13 -27.12 6.77
C ASP A 262 37.99 -26.46 7.85
N GLU A 263 37.78 -25.17 8.11
CA GLU A 263 38.56 -24.43 9.11
C GLU A 263 37.88 -24.37 10.49
N GLY A 264 36.63 -24.84 10.61
CA GLY A 264 35.83 -24.72 11.84
C GLY A 264 35.47 -23.28 12.20
N ARG A 265 35.56 -22.35 11.24
CA ARG A 265 35.38 -20.91 11.44
C ARG A 265 34.05 -20.47 10.86
N GLY A 266 33.02 -20.49 11.67
CA GLY A 266 31.69 -20.15 11.21
C GLY A 266 31.55 -18.73 10.68
N VAL A 267 30.57 -18.56 9.78
CA VAL A 267 30.39 -17.35 9.00
C VAL A 267 28.92 -16.94 9.05
N VAL A 268 28.66 -15.64 9.18
CA VAL A 268 27.32 -15.08 9.01
C VAL A 268 27.25 -14.45 7.62
N VAL A 269 26.33 -14.90 6.78
CA VAL A 269 26.10 -14.39 5.44
C VAL A 269 24.79 -13.63 5.40
N LEU A 270 24.87 -12.35 5.03
CA LEU A 270 23.74 -11.44 4.87
C LEU A 270 23.42 -11.33 3.38
N VAL A 271 22.31 -11.90 2.95
CA VAL A 271 21.84 -11.86 1.56
C VAL A 271 20.75 -10.80 1.42
N SER A 272 21.03 -9.73 0.70
CA SER A 272 20.12 -8.60 0.52
C SER A 272 19.76 -8.36 -0.94
N GLY A 273 18.59 -7.78 -1.15
CA GLY A 273 18.14 -7.29 -2.45
C GLY A 273 16.63 -7.06 -2.44
N GLU A 274 16.13 -6.44 -3.51
CA GLU A 274 14.71 -6.12 -3.64
C GLU A 274 13.80 -7.37 -3.60
N ALA A 275 12.50 -7.15 -3.42
CA ALA A 275 11.50 -8.21 -3.58
C ALA A 275 11.61 -8.79 -5.01
N GLY A 276 11.64 -10.13 -5.13
CA GLY A 276 11.82 -10.78 -6.44
C GLY A 276 13.27 -10.85 -6.97
N ALA A 277 14.26 -10.33 -6.23
CA ALA A 277 15.68 -10.37 -6.63
C ALA A 277 16.31 -11.78 -6.75
N GLY A 278 15.58 -12.83 -6.36
CA GLY A 278 16.04 -14.21 -6.43
C GLY A 278 16.82 -14.70 -5.21
N LYS A 279 16.66 -14.07 -4.04
CA LYS A 279 17.33 -14.47 -2.77
C LYS A 279 17.13 -15.95 -2.45
N SER A 280 15.88 -16.41 -2.38
CA SER A 280 15.58 -17.83 -2.09
C SER A 280 16.04 -18.76 -3.21
N ALA A 281 16.08 -18.31 -4.47
CA ALA A 281 16.61 -19.10 -5.58
C ALA A 281 18.14 -19.30 -5.48
N LEU A 282 18.87 -18.25 -5.09
CA LEU A 282 20.30 -18.33 -4.78
C LEU A 282 20.57 -19.29 -3.63
N VAL A 283 19.82 -19.14 -2.53
CA VAL A 283 19.98 -19.99 -1.35
C VAL A 283 19.70 -21.45 -1.69
N ARG A 284 18.62 -21.76 -2.42
CA ARG A 284 18.33 -23.14 -2.85
C ARG A 284 19.45 -23.72 -3.70
N ALA A 285 19.95 -22.98 -4.69
CA ALA A 285 21.06 -23.45 -5.52
C ALA A 285 22.36 -23.69 -4.73
N PHE A 286 22.59 -22.91 -3.68
CA PHE A 286 23.70 -23.13 -2.74
C PHE A 286 23.47 -24.41 -1.94
N LEU A 287 22.28 -24.59 -1.37
CA LEU A 287 21.94 -25.79 -0.59
C LEU A 287 22.03 -27.07 -1.45
N ASP A 288 21.65 -27.01 -2.71
CA ASP A 288 21.72 -28.13 -3.67
C ASP A 288 23.18 -28.56 -3.98
N GLN A 289 24.18 -27.73 -3.66
CA GLN A 289 25.61 -28.01 -3.86
C GLN A 289 26.31 -28.53 -2.60
N LEU A 290 25.62 -28.55 -1.46
CA LEU A 290 26.21 -28.97 -0.20
C LEU A 290 26.44 -30.49 -0.14
N ASP A 291 27.49 -30.88 0.58
CA ASP A 291 27.69 -32.28 0.93
C ASP A 291 26.52 -32.76 1.81
N PRO A 292 25.89 -33.91 1.51
CA PRO A 292 24.80 -34.47 2.32
C PRO A 292 25.14 -34.70 3.80
N ALA A 293 26.43 -34.73 4.17
CA ALA A 293 26.89 -34.83 5.55
C ALA A 293 26.71 -33.52 6.35
N ILE A 294 26.55 -32.38 5.66
CA ILE A 294 26.30 -31.08 6.29
C ILE A 294 24.83 -31.02 6.75
N ARG A 295 24.60 -30.63 8.00
CA ARG A 295 23.24 -30.39 8.49
C ARG A 295 22.69 -29.14 7.82
N VAL A 296 21.53 -29.26 7.18
CA VAL A 296 20.80 -28.12 6.60
C VAL A 296 19.55 -27.87 7.44
N ALA A 297 19.43 -26.66 7.98
CA ALA A 297 18.26 -26.19 8.72
C ALA A 297 17.74 -24.91 8.06
N VAL A 298 16.51 -24.95 7.55
CA VAL A 298 15.88 -23.83 6.83
C VAL A 298 14.57 -23.46 7.52
N GLY A 299 14.36 -22.17 7.74
CA GLY A 299 13.10 -21.63 8.26
C GLY A 299 12.81 -20.24 7.71
N GLY A 300 11.53 -19.88 7.66
CA GLY A 300 11.06 -18.61 7.09
C GLY A 300 10.46 -17.69 8.15
N CYS A 301 10.55 -16.39 7.91
CA CYS A 301 9.70 -15.41 8.60
C CYS A 301 8.50 -15.08 7.71
N ASP A 302 7.31 -15.30 8.25
CA ASP A 302 6.05 -15.03 7.56
C ASP A 302 5.59 -13.58 7.81
N ASP A 303 5.02 -12.95 6.78
CA ASP A 303 4.34 -11.65 6.89
C ASP A 303 2.98 -11.82 7.59
N LEU A 304 3.02 -11.93 8.93
CA LEU A 304 1.85 -12.14 9.80
C LEU A 304 1.66 -10.95 10.75
N LEU A 305 0.40 -10.57 10.99
CA LEU A 305 0.02 -9.52 11.94
C LEU A 305 0.54 -9.75 13.37
N ALA A 306 0.69 -11.02 13.77
CA ALA A 306 1.39 -11.43 14.96
C ALA A 306 2.42 -12.50 14.56
N PRO A 307 3.69 -12.12 14.33
CA PRO A 307 4.68 -13.07 13.86
C PRO A 307 4.87 -14.18 14.89
N ARG A 308 5.06 -15.42 14.40
CA ARG A 308 5.27 -16.58 15.26
C ARG A 308 6.58 -16.41 16.02
N SER A 309 6.52 -16.43 17.35
CA SER A 309 7.74 -16.31 18.14
C SER A 309 8.68 -17.49 17.90
N LEU A 310 9.92 -17.19 17.51
CA LEU A 310 10.91 -18.15 17.03
C LEU A 310 10.44 -18.96 15.81
N GLY A 311 9.51 -18.41 15.01
CA GLY A 311 8.89 -19.03 13.83
C GLY A 311 9.86 -19.82 12.94
N PRO A 312 10.92 -19.19 12.39
CA PRO A 312 11.85 -19.91 11.51
C PRO A 312 12.57 -21.06 12.22
N PHE A 313 12.88 -20.95 13.51
CA PHE A 313 13.50 -22.05 14.23
C PHE A 313 12.50 -23.19 14.47
N ARG A 314 11.22 -22.88 14.69
CA ARG A 314 10.15 -23.88 14.78
C ARG A 314 9.98 -24.64 13.46
N ASP A 315 10.06 -23.95 12.32
CA ASP A 315 10.04 -24.59 11.00
C ASP A 315 11.20 -25.59 10.85
N MET A 316 12.41 -25.21 11.27
CA MET A 316 13.57 -26.10 11.26
C MET A 316 13.36 -27.35 12.13
N ALA A 317 12.68 -27.19 13.27
CA ALA A 317 12.41 -28.27 14.20
C ALA A 317 11.36 -29.28 13.71
N GLU A 318 10.53 -28.95 12.71
CA GLU A 318 9.55 -29.88 12.16
C GLU A 318 10.20 -31.15 11.58
N ASN A 319 11.43 -31.01 11.07
CA ASN A 319 12.18 -32.08 10.42
C ASN A 319 13.46 -32.46 11.20
N ASP A 320 13.67 -31.92 12.40
CA ASP A 320 14.89 -32.13 13.20
C ASP A 320 14.54 -32.25 14.70
N ALA A 321 14.58 -33.50 15.19
CA ALA A 321 14.21 -33.81 16.56
C ALA A 321 15.15 -33.19 17.62
N GLU A 322 16.42 -32.97 17.28
CA GLU A 322 17.38 -32.32 18.19
C GLU A 322 17.06 -30.83 18.32
N LEU A 323 16.69 -30.18 17.21
CA LEU A 323 16.22 -28.79 17.22
C LEU A 323 14.87 -28.65 17.94
N ALA A 324 13.94 -29.59 17.75
CA ALA A 324 12.66 -29.60 18.47
C ALA A 324 12.86 -29.69 20.00
N ALA A 325 13.78 -30.55 20.44
CA ALA A 325 14.15 -30.67 21.85
C ALA A 325 14.81 -29.38 22.38
N ALA A 326 15.67 -28.74 21.58
CA ALA A 326 16.33 -27.48 21.94
C ALA A 326 15.35 -26.32 22.11
N LEU A 327 14.31 -26.24 21.27
CA LEU A 327 13.30 -25.16 21.29
C LEU A 327 12.32 -25.27 22.46
N SER A 328 12.06 -26.47 22.95
CA SER A 328 11.16 -26.71 24.09
C SER A 328 11.62 -26.01 25.38
N GLY A 329 12.89 -25.62 25.47
CA GLY A 329 13.46 -24.88 26.61
C GLY A 329 13.59 -23.37 26.42
N ASP A 330 13.13 -22.81 25.28
CA ASP A 330 13.08 -21.38 24.94
C ASP A 330 14.41 -20.61 25.13
N ARG A 331 15.54 -21.25 24.80
CA ARG A 331 16.88 -20.67 24.99
C ARG A 331 17.73 -20.77 23.72
N PRO A 332 18.18 -19.64 23.13
CA PRO A 332 19.10 -19.62 21.99
C PRO A 332 20.40 -20.42 22.20
N ALA A 333 20.82 -20.64 23.44
CA ALA A 333 21.99 -21.45 23.78
C ALA A 333 21.82 -22.94 23.43
N ALA A 334 20.61 -23.48 23.48
CA ALA A 334 20.35 -24.87 23.13
C ALA A 334 20.44 -25.07 21.60
N LEU A 335 19.90 -24.14 20.81
CA LEU A 335 20.05 -24.11 19.35
C LEU A 335 21.52 -24.08 18.94
N LEU A 336 22.31 -23.20 19.58
CA LEU A 336 23.74 -23.11 19.31
C LEU A 336 24.47 -24.44 19.54
N ARG A 337 24.11 -25.16 20.61
CA ARG A 337 24.70 -26.48 20.90
C ARG A 337 24.43 -27.45 19.76
N VAL A 338 23.17 -27.56 19.31
CA VAL A 338 22.80 -28.44 18.20
C VAL A 338 23.60 -28.10 16.93
N PHE A 339 23.69 -26.81 16.59
CA PHE A 339 24.46 -26.36 15.42
C PHE A 339 25.98 -26.52 15.55
N SER A 340 26.50 -26.72 16.78
CA SER A 340 27.93 -26.90 17.02
C SER A 340 28.39 -28.36 16.98
N GLU A 341 27.47 -29.32 17.09
CA GLU A 341 27.80 -30.74 17.18
C GLU A 341 28.29 -31.32 15.85
N ARG A 342 27.90 -30.71 14.72
CA ARG A 342 28.34 -31.05 13.36
C ARG A 342 28.30 -29.82 12.46
N SER A 343 29.00 -29.90 11.33
CA SER A 343 28.98 -28.82 10.34
C SER A 343 27.56 -28.52 9.89
N SER A 344 27.15 -27.26 10.02
CA SER A 344 25.75 -26.84 9.86
C SER A 344 25.60 -25.62 8.96
N VAL A 345 24.60 -25.64 8.08
CA VAL A 345 24.13 -24.46 7.34
C VAL A 345 22.72 -24.15 7.83
N VAL A 346 22.58 -22.98 8.46
CA VAL A 346 21.35 -22.49 9.05
C VAL A 346 20.86 -21.31 8.23
N VAL A 347 19.68 -21.43 7.65
CA VAL A 347 19.07 -20.42 6.79
C VAL A 347 17.83 -19.84 7.47
N VAL A 348 17.81 -18.53 7.67
CA VAL A 348 16.61 -17.80 8.06
C VAL A 348 16.20 -16.87 6.92
N GLU A 349 15.08 -17.19 6.27
CA GLU A 349 14.56 -16.38 5.17
C GLU A 349 13.72 -15.20 5.68
N ASP A 350 13.83 -14.08 4.98
CA ASP A 350 13.00 -12.89 5.10
C ASP A 350 12.94 -12.29 6.52
N ILE A 351 14.09 -12.15 7.17
CA ILE A 351 14.24 -11.67 8.57
C ILE A 351 13.72 -10.23 8.84
N HIS A 352 13.24 -9.54 7.81
CA HIS A 352 12.51 -8.28 7.96
C HIS A 352 11.10 -8.47 8.52
N TRP A 353 10.54 -9.68 8.41
CA TRP A 353 9.26 -10.08 9.03
C TRP A 353 9.40 -10.74 10.41
N ALA A 354 10.62 -10.83 10.95
CA ALA A 354 10.88 -11.49 12.22
C ALA A 354 10.31 -10.69 13.43
N ASP A 355 9.77 -11.40 14.43
CA ASP A 355 9.48 -10.79 15.73
C ASP A 355 10.75 -10.48 16.53
N ASP A 356 10.59 -9.70 17.60
CA ASP A 356 11.70 -9.31 18.48
C ASP A 356 12.43 -10.52 19.09
N ALA A 357 11.72 -11.57 19.48
CA ALA A 357 12.34 -12.76 20.06
C ALA A 357 13.18 -13.53 19.03
N THR A 358 12.71 -13.64 17.79
CA THR A 358 13.49 -14.22 16.68
C THR A 358 14.71 -13.36 16.37
N LEU A 359 14.57 -12.04 16.31
CA LEU A 359 15.71 -11.14 16.10
C LEU A 359 16.75 -11.23 17.22
N ASP A 360 16.33 -11.38 18.47
CA ASP A 360 17.22 -11.60 19.62
C ASP A 360 17.92 -12.96 19.57
N ALA A 361 17.23 -14.02 19.16
CA ALA A 361 17.83 -15.32 18.94
C ALA A 361 18.87 -15.28 17.80
N ILE A 362 18.54 -14.65 16.67
CA ILE A 362 19.48 -14.43 15.56
C ILE A 362 20.70 -13.65 16.05
N ARG A 363 20.49 -12.57 16.80
CA ARG A 363 21.57 -11.75 17.39
C ARG A 363 22.48 -12.58 18.29
N PHE A 364 21.91 -13.44 19.12
CA PHE A 364 22.65 -14.32 20.00
C PHE A 364 23.51 -15.34 19.22
N LEU A 365 22.92 -15.96 18.21
CA LEU A 365 23.55 -16.97 17.36
C LEU A 365 24.65 -16.35 16.50
N ALA A 366 24.35 -15.28 15.77
CA ALA A 366 25.28 -14.62 14.87
C ALA A 366 26.59 -14.16 15.56
N ARG A 367 26.54 -13.79 16.84
CA ARG A 367 27.74 -13.45 17.64
C ARG A 367 28.62 -14.65 17.99
N ARG A 368 28.09 -15.87 17.97
CA ARG A 368 28.77 -17.09 18.42
C ARG A 368 29.11 -18.06 17.30
N PHE A 369 28.43 -17.94 16.16
CA PHE A 369 28.75 -18.69 14.94
C PHE A 369 30.23 -18.62 14.54
N PRO A 370 30.96 -17.49 14.70
CA PRO A 370 32.39 -17.45 14.41
C PRO A 370 33.27 -18.48 15.14
N GLY A 371 32.79 -19.08 16.24
CA GLY A 371 33.51 -20.08 17.03
C GLY A 371 33.06 -21.53 16.83
N ILE A 372 32.18 -21.81 15.86
CA ILE A 372 31.65 -23.16 15.59
C ILE A 372 31.68 -23.45 14.08
N PRO A 373 31.63 -24.72 13.64
CA PRO A 373 31.65 -25.07 12.22
C PRO A 373 30.29 -24.83 11.55
N ALA A 374 29.76 -23.61 11.61
CA ALA A 374 28.41 -23.31 11.11
C ALA A 374 28.33 -22.03 10.27
N VAL A 375 27.51 -22.07 9.23
CA VAL A 375 27.14 -20.89 8.42
C VAL A 375 25.72 -20.45 8.80
N LEU A 376 25.54 -19.17 9.12
CA LEU A 376 24.22 -18.55 9.29
C LEU A 376 23.91 -17.67 8.08
N VAL A 377 22.98 -18.10 7.23
CA VAL A 377 22.50 -17.33 6.08
C VAL A 377 21.23 -16.61 6.47
N LEU A 378 21.22 -15.28 6.35
CA LEU A 378 20.07 -14.43 6.66
C LEU A 378 19.65 -13.68 5.39
N THR A 379 18.42 -13.86 4.94
CA THR A 379 17.89 -13.13 3.77
C THR A 379 17.00 -11.98 4.21
N PHE A 380 17.10 -10.81 3.56
CA PHE A 380 16.25 -9.66 3.84
C PHE A 380 16.10 -8.72 2.65
N ARG A 381 15.11 -7.83 2.73
CA ARG A 381 14.90 -6.74 1.76
C ARG A 381 15.68 -5.51 2.21
N ASP A 382 16.40 -4.88 1.30
CA ASP A 382 17.14 -3.63 1.53
C ASP A 382 16.25 -2.38 1.44
N THR A 383 15.06 -2.51 0.84
CA THR A 383 14.01 -1.48 0.81
C THR A 383 13.01 -1.65 1.95
N GLY A 384 12.61 -0.55 2.60
CA GLY A 384 11.55 -0.56 3.64
C GLY A 384 12.03 -0.70 5.09
N ILE A 385 13.35 -0.73 5.32
CA ILE A 385 13.93 -0.69 6.68
C ILE A 385 14.16 0.78 7.08
N ASP A 386 13.17 1.37 7.76
CA ASP A 386 13.25 2.76 8.23
C ASP A 386 14.24 2.93 9.41
N ALA A 387 14.29 4.12 10.02
CA ALA A 387 15.20 4.39 11.13
C ALA A 387 14.81 3.68 12.44
N GLY A 388 13.54 3.29 12.60
CA GLY A 388 12.99 2.68 13.82
C GLY A 388 12.95 1.15 13.79
N HIS A 389 13.10 0.54 12.61
CA HIS A 389 12.95 -0.90 12.44
C HIS A 389 13.98 -1.73 13.26
N PRO A 390 13.55 -2.70 14.09
CA PRO A 390 14.42 -3.50 14.97
C PRO A 390 15.58 -4.22 14.24
N LEU A 391 15.31 -4.72 13.02
CA LEU A 391 16.32 -5.30 12.12
C LEU A 391 17.53 -4.39 11.88
N ARG A 392 17.36 -3.05 11.81
CA ARG A 392 18.47 -2.12 11.55
C ARG A 392 19.54 -2.20 12.64
N GLN A 393 19.12 -2.34 13.90
CA GLN A 393 20.03 -2.50 15.03
C GLN A 393 20.79 -3.83 14.96
N LEU A 394 20.11 -4.91 14.57
CA LEU A 394 20.77 -6.20 14.34
C LEU A 394 21.83 -6.08 13.23
N LEU A 395 21.46 -5.57 12.05
CA LEU A 395 22.39 -5.41 10.92
C LEU A 395 23.59 -4.53 11.24
N GLY A 396 23.39 -3.45 12.02
CA GLY A 396 24.48 -2.58 12.49
C GLY A 396 25.43 -3.25 13.48
N SER A 397 24.96 -4.26 14.22
CA SER A 397 25.81 -5.03 15.15
C SER A 397 26.62 -6.14 14.46
N LEU A 398 26.21 -6.57 13.27
CA LEU A 398 26.88 -7.61 12.49
C LEU A 398 28.00 -7.01 11.65
N THR A 399 29.16 -6.85 12.27
CA THR A 399 30.39 -6.29 11.67
C THR A 399 31.59 -7.21 11.91
N GLY A 400 32.63 -7.09 11.10
CA GLY A 400 33.86 -7.88 11.22
C GLY A 400 34.07 -8.91 10.11
N THR A 401 35.17 -9.66 10.19
CA THR A 401 35.65 -10.55 9.12
C THR A 401 34.83 -11.82 8.94
N SER A 402 34.10 -12.24 9.97
CA SER A 402 33.22 -13.41 9.94
C SER A 402 31.82 -13.10 9.42
N VAL A 403 31.56 -11.85 9.00
CA VAL A 403 30.31 -11.42 8.38
C VAL A 403 30.55 -11.15 6.89
N ARG A 404 29.80 -11.81 6.02
CA ARG A 404 29.80 -11.59 4.57
C ARG A 404 28.49 -10.94 4.16
N ARG A 405 28.56 -9.93 3.28
CA ARG A 405 27.39 -9.26 2.71
C ARG A 405 27.33 -9.57 1.23
N VAL A 406 26.24 -10.21 0.82
CA VAL A 406 25.96 -10.61 -0.56
C VAL A 406 24.77 -9.77 -1.02
N LEU A 407 25.03 -8.77 -1.85
CA LEU A 407 23.99 -7.96 -2.48
C LEU A 407 23.63 -8.61 -3.81
N LEU A 408 22.33 -8.81 -4.06
CA LEU A 408 21.83 -9.26 -5.35
C LEU A 408 21.43 -8.08 -6.22
N PRO A 409 22.28 -7.63 -7.16
CA PRO A 409 21.90 -6.60 -8.11
C PRO A 409 20.79 -7.12 -9.06
N PRO A 410 20.05 -6.22 -9.71
CA PRO A 410 19.21 -6.58 -10.84
C PRO A 410 20.01 -7.25 -11.97
N LEU A 411 19.37 -8.10 -12.75
CA LEU A 411 19.94 -8.75 -13.93
C LEU A 411 20.31 -7.72 -14.99
N THR A 412 21.45 -7.91 -15.65
CA THR A 412 21.81 -7.08 -16.80
C THR A 412 20.94 -7.39 -18.02
N VAL A 413 20.96 -6.49 -19.01
CA VAL A 413 20.35 -6.74 -20.33
C VAL A 413 20.86 -8.04 -20.96
N ASP A 414 22.15 -8.36 -20.79
CA ASP A 414 22.70 -9.60 -21.34
C ASP A 414 22.19 -10.84 -20.59
N ALA A 415 22.00 -10.75 -19.28
CA ALA A 415 21.30 -11.79 -18.52
C ALA A 415 19.88 -12.01 -19.02
N VAL A 416 19.10 -10.94 -19.20
CA VAL A 416 17.73 -11.02 -19.73
C VAL A 416 17.72 -11.71 -21.11
N ARG A 417 18.67 -11.31 -21.97
CA ARG A 417 18.85 -11.93 -23.30
C ARG A 417 19.14 -13.42 -23.22
N ARG A 418 20.07 -13.84 -22.35
CA ARG A 418 20.45 -15.26 -22.18
C ARG A 418 19.31 -16.06 -21.55
N LEU A 419 18.64 -15.50 -20.55
CA LEU A 419 17.54 -16.15 -19.83
C LEU A 419 16.32 -16.37 -20.73
N GLY A 420 16.02 -15.40 -21.60
CA GLY A 420 14.89 -15.47 -22.52
C GLY A 420 15.17 -16.08 -23.88
N ALA A 421 16.45 -16.28 -24.22
CA ALA A 421 16.88 -16.56 -25.59
C ALA A 421 16.29 -15.59 -26.63
N VAL A 422 16.10 -14.32 -26.25
CA VAL A 422 15.45 -13.28 -27.06
C VAL A 422 16.46 -12.44 -27.85
N ALA A 423 15.98 -11.68 -28.84
CA ALA A 423 16.83 -10.76 -29.60
C ALA A 423 17.34 -9.60 -28.72
N PRO A 424 18.50 -8.99 -29.02
CA PRO A 424 19.06 -7.91 -28.21
C PRO A 424 18.13 -6.71 -28.00
N GLY A 425 17.35 -6.32 -29.01
CA GLY A 425 16.39 -5.21 -28.91
C GLY A 425 15.23 -5.51 -27.94
N GLU A 426 14.74 -6.75 -27.98
CA GLU A 426 13.70 -7.22 -27.07
C GLU A 426 14.23 -7.35 -25.63
N ALA A 427 15.46 -7.83 -25.44
CA ALA A 427 16.11 -7.87 -24.12
C ALA A 427 16.25 -6.48 -23.48
N VAL A 428 16.57 -5.45 -24.28
CA VAL A 428 16.64 -4.05 -23.80
C VAL A 428 15.26 -3.57 -23.34
N GLU A 429 14.21 -3.89 -24.09
CA GLU A 429 12.84 -3.51 -23.75
C GLU A 429 12.33 -4.23 -22.50
N ILE A 430 12.56 -5.54 -22.40
CA ILE A 430 12.24 -6.34 -21.21
C ILE A 430 13.01 -5.78 -20.01
N HIS A 431 14.31 -5.54 -20.14
CA HIS A 431 15.12 -4.97 -19.06
C HIS A 431 14.61 -3.58 -18.65
N ARG A 432 14.22 -2.72 -19.60
CA ARG A 432 13.65 -1.39 -19.31
C ARG A 432 12.35 -1.49 -18.50
N VAL A 433 11.47 -2.43 -18.83
CA VAL A 433 10.16 -2.58 -18.16
C VAL A 433 10.26 -3.28 -16.80
N THR A 434 11.22 -4.19 -16.67
CA THR A 434 11.43 -5.00 -15.46
C THR A 434 12.49 -4.43 -14.52
N GLN A 435 13.25 -3.44 -14.99
CA GLN A 435 14.46 -2.92 -14.33
C GLN A 435 15.47 -4.03 -13.97
N GLY A 436 15.45 -5.15 -14.71
CA GLY A 436 16.32 -6.30 -14.44
C GLY A 436 15.89 -7.17 -13.25
N ASN A 437 14.74 -6.93 -12.62
CA ASN A 437 14.28 -7.76 -11.51
C ASN A 437 13.96 -9.19 -12.00
N PRO A 438 14.65 -10.24 -11.52
CA PRO A 438 14.52 -11.61 -12.03
C PRO A 438 13.08 -12.11 -12.08
N PHE A 439 12.28 -11.84 -11.05
CA PHE A 439 10.88 -12.25 -11.00
C PHE A 439 10.07 -11.64 -12.16
N PHE A 440 10.19 -10.33 -12.37
CA PHE A 440 9.50 -9.67 -13.47
C PHE A 440 10.05 -10.06 -14.84
N VAL A 441 11.36 -10.30 -14.96
CA VAL A 441 11.98 -10.81 -16.18
C VAL A 441 11.40 -12.18 -16.55
N THR A 442 11.34 -13.12 -15.61
CA THR A 442 10.80 -14.45 -15.88
C THR A 442 9.31 -14.42 -16.20
N GLU A 443 8.53 -13.54 -15.56
CA GLU A 443 7.10 -13.38 -15.88
C GLU A 443 6.88 -12.82 -17.29
N VAL A 444 7.67 -11.82 -17.70
CA VAL A 444 7.57 -11.24 -19.07
C VAL A 444 8.00 -12.25 -20.13
N LEU A 445 9.04 -13.05 -19.85
CA LEU A 445 9.51 -14.08 -20.77
C LEU A 445 8.55 -15.26 -20.88
N ALA A 446 7.96 -15.71 -19.76
CA ALA A 446 6.96 -16.77 -19.74
C ALA A 446 5.65 -16.36 -20.44
N GLY A 447 5.35 -15.07 -20.50
CA GLY A 447 4.19 -14.50 -21.19
C GLY A 447 4.30 -14.43 -22.72
N GLY A 448 5.38 -14.89 -23.34
CA GLY A 448 5.50 -14.98 -24.80
C GLY A 448 6.02 -13.72 -25.51
N GLY A 449 6.97 -13.01 -24.90
CA GLY A 449 7.66 -11.86 -25.52
C GLY A 449 6.74 -10.67 -25.81
N THR A 450 7.32 -9.50 -26.06
CA THR A 450 6.56 -8.29 -26.43
C THR A 450 6.06 -8.39 -27.87
N GLY A 451 5.10 -9.28 -28.13
CA GLY A 451 4.56 -9.55 -29.45
C GLY A 451 3.30 -8.76 -29.76
N GLY A 452 3.41 -7.73 -30.62
CA GLY A 452 2.31 -7.38 -31.53
C GLY A 452 1.92 -5.92 -31.75
N VAL A 453 2.85 -5.00 -32.04
CA VAL A 453 2.53 -3.79 -32.83
C VAL A 453 3.30 -3.86 -34.15
N LYS A 454 2.65 -4.41 -35.18
CA LYS A 454 2.98 -4.11 -36.58
C LYS A 454 1.92 -3.12 -37.07
N GLY A 455 2.39 -2.01 -37.62
CA GLY A 455 1.57 -0.90 -38.09
C GLY A 455 0.87 -1.15 -39.42
#